data_AF-A0A959TFM9-F1
#
_entry.id   AF-A0A959TFM9-F1
#
_cell.length_a   1.000
_cell.length_b   1.000
_cell.length_c   1.000
_cell.angle_alpha   90.00
_cell.angle_beta   90.00
_cell.angle_gamma   90.00
#
_symmetry.space_group_name_H-M   'P 1'
#
loop_
_entity.id
_entity.type
_entity.pdbx_description
1 polymer ?
#
loop_
_entity_poly.entity_id
_entity_poly.type
_entity_poly.pdbx_seq_one_letter_code
_entity_poly.pdbx_strand_id
1 'polypeptide(L)'
;MSDFQHTLKAEATLKGVGLHSGVPVTLTLCPAAVGHGYKFQRTDLPGEPVIEADADLVVSTARGTTLGKGEVMVNTTEHVLSALYAL
;
A
#
# COMPACT_ATOMS: atom_id res chain seq x y z
N MET A 1 17.20 -22.97 0.69
CA MET A 1 17.49 -21.58 1.07
C MET A 1 16.56 -21.28 2.23
N SER A 2 17.03 -20.63 3.29
CA SER A 2 16.15 -20.18 4.37
C SER A 2 15.42 -18.92 3.87
N ASP A 3 14.10 -18.99 3.79
CA ASP A 3 13.23 -17.88 3.38
C ASP A 3 13.14 -16.86 4.52
N PHE A 4 14.09 -15.93 4.55
CA PHE A 4 14.03 -14.79 5.46
C PHE A 4 13.05 -13.74 4.92
N GLN A 5 12.38 -13.02 5.82
CA GLN A 5 11.59 -11.86 5.42
C GLN A 5 12.52 -10.75 4.92
N HIS A 6 12.06 -10.03 3.90
CA HIS A 6 12.76 -8.89 3.31
C HIS A 6 12.01 -7.59 3.60
N THR A 7 12.78 -6.51 3.69
CA THR A 7 12.29 -5.14 3.80
C THR A 7 13.22 -4.21 3.04
N LEU A 8 12.78 -2.98 2.80
CA LEU A 8 13.61 -1.95 2.17
C LEU A 8 14.80 -1.58 3.06
N LYS A 9 15.94 -1.28 2.43
CA LYS A 9 17.15 -0.79 3.11
C LYS A 9 17.01 0.67 3.57
N ALA A 10 16.26 1.47 2.81
CA ALA A 10 15.98 2.87 3.06
C ALA A 10 14.64 3.24 2.41
N GLU A 11 14.09 4.40 2.77
CA GLU A 11 12.86 4.90 2.20
C GLU A 11 13.00 5.25 0.71
N ALA A 12 11.92 5.09 -0.05
CA ALA A 12 11.81 5.54 -1.43
C ALA A 12 10.51 6.31 -1.63
N THR A 13 10.56 7.45 -2.35
CA THR A 13 9.38 8.29 -2.58
C THR A 13 9.10 8.47 -4.07
N LEU A 14 7.83 8.35 -4.43
CA LEU A 14 7.29 8.55 -5.78
C LEU A 14 6.22 9.63 -5.73
N LYS A 15 6.19 10.51 -6.73
CA LYS A 15 5.14 11.53 -6.90
C LYS A 15 4.44 11.29 -8.22
N GLY A 16 3.11 11.33 -8.21
CA GLY A 16 2.31 11.06 -9.40
C GLY A 16 0.86 11.45 -9.23
N VAL A 17 0.02 10.89 -10.08
CA VAL A 17 -1.42 11.13 -10.10
C VAL A 17 -2.14 9.78 -10.05
N GLY A 18 -3.19 9.68 -9.24
CA GLY A 18 -4.02 8.48 -9.18
C GLY A 18 -4.73 8.24 -10.52
N LEU A 19 -4.57 7.05 -11.10
CA LEU A 19 -5.05 6.72 -12.45
C LEU A 19 -6.55 6.94 -12.64
N HIS A 20 -7.36 6.69 -11.61
CA HIS A 20 -8.82 6.78 -11.69
C HIS A 20 -9.41 7.99 -10.96
N SER A 21 -8.69 8.55 -9.98
CA SER A 21 -9.14 9.73 -9.25
C SER A 21 -8.69 11.05 -9.88
N GLY A 22 -7.58 11.03 -10.65
CA GLY A 22 -6.94 12.26 -11.14
C GLY A 22 -6.29 13.10 -10.05
N VAL A 23 -6.23 12.61 -8.80
CA VAL A 23 -5.72 13.35 -7.65
C VAL A 23 -4.20 13.19 -7.56
N PRO A 24 -3.42 14.28 -7.35
CA PRO A 24 -1.99 14.19 -7.07
C PRO A 24 -1.73 13.41 -5.77
N VAL A 25 -0.77 12.49 -5.80
CA VAL A 25 -0.40 11.63 -4.68
C VAL A 25 1.12 11.57 -4.54
N THR A 26 1.60 11.59 -3.29
CA THR A 26 2.96 11.22 -2.94
C THR A 26 2.90 9.87 -2.23
N LEU A 27 3.59 8.86 -2.76
CA LEU A 27 3.74 7.54 -2.17
C LEU A 27 5.15 7.42 -1.59
N THR A 28 5.27 7.14 -0.30
CA THR A 28 6.53 6.83 0.36
C THR A 28 6.52 5.38 0.82
N LEU A 29 7.50 4.61 0.37
CA LEU A 29 7.71 3.21 0.76
C LEU A 29 8.77 3.19 1.87
N CYS A 30 8.44 2.64 3.03
CA CYS A 30 9.30 2.65 4.21
C CYS A 30 9.78 1.24 4.58
N PRO A 31 10.97 1.11 5.19
CA PRO A 31 11.36 -0.13 5.88
C PRO A 31 10.37 -0.49 6.98
N ALA A 32 10.13 -1.79 7.18
CA ALA A 32 9.26 -2.31 8.23
C ALA A 32 9.95 -3.45 9.01
N ALA A 33 9.48 -3.66 10.24
CA ALA A 33 9.97 -4.74 11.09
C ALA A 33 9.51 -6.13 10.60
N VAL A 34 10.21 -7.17 11.05
CA VAL A 34 9.81 -8.56 10.81
C VAL A 34 8.38 -8.80 11.33
N GLY A 35 7.56 -9.48 10.53
CA GLY A 35 6.16 -9.79 10.82
C GLY A 35 5.19 -8.66 10.48
N HIS A 36 5.65 -7.54 9.91
CA HIS A 36 4.78 -6.40 9.61
C HIS A 36 3.82 -6.64 8.45
N GLY A 37 4.26 -7.41 7.43
CA GLY A 37 3.55 -7.54 6.15
C GLY A 37 3.60 -6.24 5.35
N TYR A 38 2.75 -6.13 4.31
CA TYR A 38 2.53 -4.86 3.62
C TYR A 38 1.34 -4.12 4.25
N LYS A 39 1.51 -2.82 4.48
CA LYS A 39 0.44 -1.95 4.99
C LYS A 39 0.45 -0.62 4.25
N PHE A 40 -0.73 -0.08 4.01
CA PHE A 40 -0.91 1.26 3.47
C PHE A 40 -1.35 2.20 4.58
N GLN A 41 -0.77 3.39 4.62
CA GLN A 41 -1.15 4.43 5.58
C GLN A 41 -1.66 5.67 4.82
N ARG A 42 -2.83 6.17 5.21
CA ARG A 42 -3.40 7.41 4.68
C ARG A 42 -2.98 8.59 5.55
N THR A 43 -1.79 9.11 5.29
CA THR A 43 -1.19 10.21 6.08
C THR A 43 -1.90 11.56 5.90
N ASP A 44 -2.78 11.67 4.91
CA ASP A 44 -3.60 12.85 4.66
C ASP A 44 -4.85 12.92 5.55
N LEU A 45 -5.18 11.85 6.28
CA LEU A 45 -6.36 11.78 7.14
C LEU A 45 -6.00 11.94 8.63
N PRO A 46 -6.90 12.50 9.47
CA PRO A 46 -6.69 12.56 10.91
C PRO A 46 -6.45 11.17 11.52
N GLY A 47 -5.42 11.05 12.35
CA GLY A 47 -5.02 9.78 12.97
C GLY A 47 -4.26 8.83 12.04
N GLU A 48 -3.97 9.26 10.80
CA GLU A 48 -3.15 8.55 9.82
C GLU A 48 -3.43 7.04 9.74
N PRO A 49 -4.69 6.66 9.43
CA PRO A 49 -5.15 5.29 9.54
C PRO A 49 -4.37 4.34 8.62
N VAL A 50 -4.16 3.12 9.13
CA VAL A 50 -3.42 2.05 8.47
C VAL A 50 -4.38 0.94 8.03
N ILE A 51 -4.21 0.46 6.81
CA ILE A 51 -4.93 -0.67 6.21
C ILE A 51 -3.90 -1.74 5.84
N GLU A 52 -4.07 -2.94 6.37
CA GLU A 52 -3.28 -4.10 6.00
C GLU A 52 -3.56 -4.50 4.54
N ALA A 53 -2.53 -4.91 3.80
CA ALA A 53 -2.71 -5.51 2.48
C ALA A 53 -3.17 -6.97 2.63
N ASP A 54 -4.40 -7.12 3.11
CA ASP A 54 -5.07 -8.40 3.33
C ASP A 54 -6.21 -8.58 2.32
N ALA A 55 -6.38 -9.80 1.81
CA ALA A 55 -7.46 -10.14 0.89
C ALA A 55 -8.85 -9.92 1.52
N ASP A 56 -8.97 -10.12 2.83
CA ASP A 56 -10.22 -9.90 3.57
C ASP A 56 -10.61 -8.41 3.65
N LEU A 57 -9.66 -7.51 3.35
CA LEU A 57 -9.88 -6.05 3.31
C LEU A 57 -10.09 -5.53 1.88
N VAL A 58 -10.21 -6.40 0.87
CA VAL A 58 -10.56 -5.98 -0.50
C VAL A 58 -12.05 -5.67 -0.57
N VAL A 59 -12.37 -4.39 -0.72
CA VAL A 59 -13.76 -3.90 -0.78
C VAL A 59 -14.27 -3.67 -2.20
N SER A 60 -13.37 -3.62 -3.19
CA SER A 60 -13.73 -3.49 -4.61
C SER A 60 -12.60 -3.99 -5.51
N THR A 61 -13.00 -4.61 -6.63
CA THR A 61 -12.13 -5.00 -7.75
C THR A 61 -12.48 -4.25 -9.04
N ALA A 62 -13.43 -3.30 -8.97
CA ALA A 62 -13.81 -2.51 -10.12
C ALA A 62 -12.71 -1.49 -10.43
N ARG A 63 -12.06 -1.65 -11.59
CA ARG A 63 -10.95 -0.80 -12.05
C ARG A 63 -9.74 -0.85 -11.12
N GLY A 64 -9.32 -2.05 -10.74
CA GLY A 64 -8.17 -2.30 -9.87
C GLY A 64 -8.57 -2.79 -8.49
N THR A 65 -7.58 -3.08 -7.65
CA THR A 65 -7.77 -3.56 -6.28
C THR A 65 -7.90 -2.39 -5.33
N THR A 66 -9.00 -2.34 -4.59
CA THR A 66 -9.22 -1.34 -3.54
C THR A 66 -9.27 -2.02 -2.18
N LEU A 67 -8.36 -1.61 -1.30
CA LEU A 67 -8.39 -2.00 0.11
C LEU A 67 -9.22 -1.00 0.91
N GLY A 68 -9.98 -1.49 1.89
CA GLY A 68 -10.85 -0.65 2.73
C GLY A 68 -10.91 -1.13 4.18
N LYS A 69 -10.99 -0.18 5.11
CA LYS A 69 -11.17 -0.43 6.55
C LYS A 69 -11.99 0.71 7.16
N GLY A 70 -13.25 0.41 7.51
CA GLY A 70 -14.22 1.43 7.86
C GLY A 70 -14.50 2.35 6.67
N GLU A 71 -14.40 3.66 6.86
CA GLU A 71 -14.59 4.67 5.80
C GLU A 71 -13.31 4.97 5.00
N VAL A 72 -12.18 4.38 5.38
CA VAL A 72 -10.88 4.62 4.74
C VAL A 72 -10.67 3.62 3.61
N MET A 73 -10.21 4.12 2.46
CA MET A 73 -9.88 3.31 1.29
C MET A 73 -8.54 3.71 0.67
N VAL A 74 -7.91 2.74 0.01
CA VAL A 74 -6.74 2.93 -0.87
C VAL A 74 -7.00 2.17 -2.17
N ASN A 75 -7.03 2.90 -3.29
CA ASN A 75 -7.34 2.37 -4.61
C ASN A 75 -6.07 1.98 -5.39
N THR A 76 -6.22 1.04 -6.32
CA THR A 76 -5.20 0.68 -7.32
C THR A 76 -3.88 0.22 -6.67
N THR A 77 -3.97 -0.66 -5.67
CA THR A 77 -2.81 -1.16 -4.91
C THR A 77 -2.00 -2.24 -5.65
N GLU A 78 -2.59 -2.87 -6.67
CA GLU A 78 -2.09 -4.10 -7.28
C GLU A 78 -0.71 -3.97 -7.95
N HIS A 79 -0.41 -2.86 -8.62
CA HIS A 79 0.86 -2.72 -9.34
C HIS A 79 2.04 -2.52 -8.39
N VAL A 80 1.87 -1.74 -7.33
CA VAL A 80 2.94 -1.55 -6.34
C VAL A 80 3.18 -2.82 -5.54
N LEU A 81 2.10 -3.53 -5.14
CA LEU A 81 2.23 -4.82 -4.46
C LEU A 81 2.91 -5.87 -5.35
N SER A 82 2.56 -5.92 -6.64
CA SER A 82 3.22 -6.80 -7.61
C SER A 82 4.72 -6.51 -7.73
N ALA A 83 5.10 -5.23 -7.85
CA ALA A 83 6.50 -4.83 -7.92
C ALA A 83 7.28 -5.18 -6.64
N LEU A 84 6.68 -5.00 -5.46
CA LEU A 84 7.30 -5.34 -4.18
C LEU A 84 7.41 -6.84 -3.93
N TYR A 85 6.47 -7.64 -4.44
CA TYR A 85 6.49 -9.09 -4.30
C TYR A 85 7.53 -9.76 -5.21
N ALA A 86 7.80 -9.18 -6.38
CA ALA A 86 8.71 -9.76 -7.38
C ALA A 86 10.20 -9.56 -7.06
N LEU A 87 10.55 -8.76 -6.04
CA LEU A 87 11.91 -8.40 -5.64
C LEU A 87 12.35 -9.15 -4.38
#